data_AF-A0A4S3KIL0-F1
#
_entry.id   AF-A0A4S3KIL0-F1
#
_cell.length_a   1.000
_cell.length_b   1.000
_cell.length_c   1.000
_cell.angle_alpha   90.00
_cell.angle_beta   90.00
_cell.angle_gamma   90.00
#
_symmetry.space_group_name_H-M   'P 1'
#
loop_
_entity.id
_entity.type
_entity.pdbx_description
1 polymer ?
#
loop_
_entity_poly.entity_id
_entity_poly.type
_entity_poly.pdbx_seq_one_letter_code
_entity_poly.pdbx_strand_id
1 'polypeptide(L)'
;MSQPSLRGRLRWLIIGVMIAVLLPLAVLSFRRTMEEVNELSDGRLAQSARTLQVIIGQEGGDVLRGRDRNGQLVPIEPPEMQALRRRGHTFESEVGFQVFDTAGHLVMATTNLAALPAPQPGDAEFRDIRANGYRWRLFTLQDPSDGVVIRTGERYDSRHDILRALWFDHALPLLIGLPLLGLLVGWAVRRGLRPLQSLTGALASRALGSREAIVLERAPLELQPVLDALNGQLRRLADALEREHRFSADVAHELRTPLASIMLNIESATATRDPAEAATSLAGARHNVAALARRVEQLLALARLESGTALEQRQSVDL
;
A
#
# COMPACT_ATOMS: atom_id res chain seq x y z
N MET A 1 -5.28 24.86 11.32
CA MET A 1 -5.31 23.47 10.80
C MET A 1 -3.94 23.18 10.19
N SER A 2 -3.09 22.42 10.89
CA SER A 2 -1.74 22.07 10.42
C SER A 2 -1.83 21.10 9.25
N GLN A 3 -1.31 21.48 8.08
CA GLN A 3 -1.34 20.61 6.90
C GLN A 3 -0.60 19.29 7.20
N PRO A 4 -1.21 18.13 6.93
CA PRO A 4 -0.58 16.84 7.21
C PRO A 4 0.67 16.67 6.34
N SER A 5 1.78 16.29 6.96
CA SER A 5 3.04 16.05 6.23
C SER A 5 2.85 15.03 5.11
N LEU A 6 3.43 15.29 3.93
CA LEU A 6 3.38 14.38 2.78
C LEU A 6 3.83 12.95 3.16
N ARG A 7 4.77 12.86 4.11
CA ARG A 7 5.25 11.61 4.72
C ARG A 7 4.15 10.83 5.43
N GLY A 8 3.34 11.52 6.25
CA GLY A 8 2.23 10.91 6.96
C GLY A 8 1.15 10.45 6.00
N ARG A 9 0.80 11.30 5.02
CA ARG A 9 -0.21 11.00 4.02
C ARG A 9 0.17 9.78 3.18
N LEU A 10 1.39 9.73 2.65
CA LEU A 10 1.85 8.62 1.80
C LEU A 10 1.94 7.30 2.58
N ARG A 11 2.40 7.32 3.85
CA ARG A 11 2.42 6.13 4.71
C ARG A 11 1.03 5.57 4.93
N TRP A 12 0.06 6.42 5.29
CA TRP A 12 -1.32 5.99 5.49
C TRP A 12 -2.00 5.51 4.21
N LEU A 13 -1.69 6.13 3.06
CA LEU A 13 -2.23 5.72 1.77
C LEU A 13 -1.71 4.34 1.38
N ILE A 14 -0.41 4.07 1.56
CA ILE A 14 0.16 2.74 1.27
C ILE A 14 -0.37 1.69 2.25
N ILE A 15 -0.45 2.00 3.55
CA ILE A 15 -1.07 1.10 4.54
C ILE A 15 -2.53 0.81 4.16
N GLY A 16 -3.28 1.83 3.78
CA GLY A 16 -4.67 1.70 3.35
C GLY A 16 -4.83 0.81 2.11
N VAL A 17 -4.03 1.04 1.07
CA VAL A 17 -4.03 0.20 -0.15
C VAL A 17 -3.62 -1.23 0.18
N MET A 18 -2.61 -1.41 1.03
CA MET A 18 -2.14 -2.74 1.42
C MET A 18 -3.21 -3.51 2.20
N ILE A 19 -3.90 -2.88 3.15
CA ILE A 19 -5.04 -3.47 3.85
C ILE A 19 -6.16 -3.79 2.84
N ALA A 20 -6.45 -2.86 1.92
CA ALA A 20 -7.49 -3.05 0.92
C ALA A 20 -7.20 -4.18 -0.07
N VAL A 21 -5.93 -4.54 -0.31
CA VAL A 21 -5.55 -5.65 -1.21
C VAL A 21 -5.37 -6.96 -0.43
N LEU A 22 -4.62 -6.93 0.68
CA LEU A 22 -4.27 -8.14 1.41
C LEU A 22 -5.44 -8.72 2.20
N LEU A 23 -6.31 -7.88 2.77
CA LEU A 23 -7.43 -8.35 3.59
C LEU A 23 -8.46 -9.12 2.74
N PRO A 24 -8.93 -8.63 1.58
CA PRO A 24 -9.81 -9.41 0.73
C PRO A 24 -9.15 -10.68 0.21
N LEU A 25 -7.86 -10.63 -0.14
CA LEU A 25 -7.13 -11.80 -0.62
C LEU A 25 -7.02 -12.89 0.47
N ALA A 26 -6.73 -12.49 1.72
CA ALA A 26 -6.69 -13.39 2.86
C ALA A 26 -8.07 -13.99 3.14
N VAL A 27 -9.15 -13.19 3.11
CA VAL A 27 -10.52 -13.66 3.30
C VAL A 27 -10.92 -14.64 2.18
N LEU A 28 -10.58 -14.34 0.93
CA LEU A 28 -10.91 -15.19 -0.21
C LEU A 28 -10.13 -16.51 -0.19
N SER A 29 -8.83 -16.45 0.15
CA SER A 29 -8.01 -17.65 0.35
C SER A 29 -8.61 -18.53 1.46
N PHE A 30 -8.96 -17.93 2.60
CA PHE A 30 -9.55 -18.67 3.72
C PHE A 30 -10.87 -19.34 3.35
N ARG A 31 -11.74 -18.63 2.62
CA ARG A 31 -13.01 -19.21 2.13
C ARG A 31 -12.78 -20.38 1.19
N ARG A 32 -11.88 -20.24 0.22
CA ARG A 32 -11.55 -21.34 -0.72
C ARG A 32 -11.00 -22.57 -0.01
N THR A 33 -10.04 -22.39 0.89
CA THR A 33 -9.46 -23.51 1.65
C THR A 33 -10.51 -24.21 2.50
N MET A 34 -11.46 -23.47 3.08
CA MET A 34 -12.57 -24.05 3.84
C MET A 34 -13.52 -24.88 2.97
N GLU A 35 -13.85 -24.39 1.77
CA GLU A 35 -14.68 -25.11 0.81
C GLU A 35 -14.00 -26.41 0.36
N GLU A 36 -12.72 -26.33 -0.02
CA GLU A 36 -11.94 -27.49 -0.47
C GLU A 36 -11.78 -28.57 0.62
N VAL A 37 -11.55 -28.16 1.88
CA VAL A 37 -11.50 -29.10 3.01
C VAL A 37 -12.86 -29.78 3.24
N ASN A 38 -13.97 -29.06 3.08
CA ASN A 38 -15.31 -29.64 3.23
C ASN A 38 -15.60 -30.67 2.14
N GLU A 39 -15.27 -30.37 0.88
CA GLU A 39 -15.46 -31.30 -0.24
C GLU A 39 -14.62 -32.56 -0.08
N LEU A 40 -13.35 -32.42 0.33
CA LEU A 40 -12.46 -33.56 0.58
C LEU A 40 -12.96 -34.46 1.71
N SER A 41 -13.47 -33.88 2.81
CA SER A 41 -14.02 -34.64 3.95
C SER A 41 -15.32 -35.35 3.57
N ASP A 42 -16.23 -34.67 2.88
CA ASP A 42 -17.49 -35.27 2.43
C ASP A 42 -17.22 -36.42 1.43
N GLY A 43 -16.21 -36.27 0.55
CA GLY A 43 -15.74 -37.35 -0.34
C GLY A 43 -15.21 -38.59 0.41
N ARG A 44 -14.50 -38.40 1.53
CA ARG A 44 -14.02 -39.52 2.37
C ARG A 44 -15.17 -40.29 3.01
N LEU A 45 -16.22 -39.60 3.48
CA LEU A 45 -17.42 -40.25 4.03
C LEU A 45 -18.10 -41.12 2.96
N ALA A 46 -18.33 -40.55 1.78
CA ALA A 46 -18.93 -41.29 0.67
C ALA A 46 -18.10 -42.51 0.24
N GLN A 47 -16.77 -42.36 0.16
CA GLN A 47 -15.87 -43.47 -0.17
C GLN A 47 -15.87 -44.56 0.90
N SER A 48 -15.90 -44.19 2.18
CA SER A 48 -15.98 -45.15 3.29
C SER A 48 -17.29 -45.94 3.27
N ALA A 49 -18.42 -45.28 3.02
CA ALA A 49 -19.73 -45.93 2.89
C ALA A 49 -19.77 -46.91 1.72
N ARG A 50 -19.22 -46.54 0.55
CA ARG A 50 -19.12 -47.43 -0.61
C ARG A 50 -18.20 -48.62 -0.36
N THR A 51 -17.10 -48.41 0.35
CA THR A 51 -16.17 -49.51 0.71
C THR A 51 -16.87 -50.49 1.64
N LEU A 52 -17.60 -50.00 2.64
CA LEU A 52 -18.42 -50.83 3.53
C LEU A 52 -19.53 -51.56 2.76
N GLN A 53 -20.16 -50.90 1.79
CA GLN A 53 -21.16 -51.53 0.91
C GLN A 53 -20.57 -52.73 0.17
N VAL A 54 -19.39 -52.58 -0.43
CA VAL A 54 -18.73 -53.68 -1.16
C VAL A 54 -18.37 -54.84 -0.22
N ILE A 55 -17.85 -54.55 0.97
CA ILE A 55 -17.50 -55.59 1.96
C ILE A 55 -18.75 -56.33 2.45
N ILE A 56 -19.82 -55.59 2.76
CA ILE A 56 -21.09 -56.16 3.21
C ILE A 56 -21.79 -56.92 2.08
N GLY A 57 -21.72 -56.45 0.84
CA GLY A 57 -22.28 -57.16 -0.32
C GLY A 57 -21.54 -58.46 -0.65
N GLN A 58 -20.24 -58.56 -0.35
CA GLN A 58 -19.43 -59.76 -0.61
C GLN A 58 -19.52 -60.83 0.48
N GLU A 59 -19.64 -60.46 1.77
CA GLU A 59 -19.66 -61.41 2.90
C GLU A 59 -20.95 -61.36 3.74
N GLY A 60 -21.76 -60.32 3.61
CA GLY A 60 -22.89 -60.01 4.50
C GLY A 60 -24.16 -60.82 4.24
N GLY A 61 -24.27 -61.54 3.13
CA GLY A 61 -25.43 -62.41 2.86
C GLY A 61 -25.68 -63.47 3.96
N ASP A 62 -24.61 -63.93 4.63
CA ASP A 62 -24.67 -64.85 5.76
C ASP A 62 -24.57 -64.16 7.13
N VAL A 63 -23.90 -63.01 7.25
CA VAL A 63 -23.80 -62.25 8.52
C VAL A 63 -25.10 -61.48 8.83
N LEU A 64 -25.82 -60.99 7.81
CA LEU A 64 -27.13 -60.36 7.94
C LEU A 64 -28.24 -61.39 8.22
N ARG A 65 -28.07 -62.63 7.74
CA ARG A 65 -29.00 -63.75 8.00
C ARG A 65 -28.67 -64.51 9.29
N GLY A 66 -27.40 -64.47 9.71
CA GLY A 66 -26.87 -65.05 10.93
C GLY A 66 -27.15 -64.20 12.16
N ARG A 67 -28.43 -64.00 12.45
CA ARG A 67 -28.92 -63.62 13.78
C ARG A 67 -28.27 -64.59 14.78
N ASP A 68 -27.38 -64.13 15.66
CA ASP A 68 -27.15 -64.90 16.88
C ASP A 68 -28.52 -65.15 17.51
N ARG A 69 -28.75 -66.37 17.99
CA ARG A 69 -30.05 -66.90 18.42
C ARG A 69 -30.78 -66.02 19.46
N ASN A 70 -30.14 -64.98 19.97
CA ASN A 70 -30.65 -64.05 20.97
C ASN A 70 -30.82 -62.58 20.50
N GLY A 71 -30.56 -62.25 19.22
CA GLY A 71 -30.86 -60.90 18.69
C GLY A 71 -30.05 -59.76 19.32
N GLN A 72 -28.85 -60.05 19.84
CA GLN A 72 -28.00 -59.07 20.49
C GLN A 72 -27.08 -58.40 19.46
N LEU A 73 -27.10 -57.06 19.43
CA LEU A 73 -26.14 -56.23 18.71
C LEU A 73 -24.72 -56.74 19.01
N VAL A 74 -23.90 -56.97 17.99
CA VAL A 74 -22.45 -57.14 18.18
C VAL A 74 -21.85 -55.75 18.16
N PRO A 75 -21.61 -55.09 19.31
CA PRO A 75 -20.76 -53.92 19.32
C PRO A 75 -19.40 -54.37 18.79
N ILE A 76 -18.95 -53.79 17.68
CA ILE A 76 -17.54 -53.83 17.34
C ILE A 76 -16.86 -52.90 18.35
N GLU A 77 -16.58 -53.45 19.53
CA GLU A 77 -15.49 -52.94 20.35
C GLU A 77 -14.23 -53.20 19.52
N PRO A 78 -13.52 -52.14 19.09
CA PRO A 78 -12.21 -52.35 18.49
C PRO A 78 -11.39 -53.15 19.51
N PRO A 79 -10.66 -54.21 19.11
CA PRO A 79 -9.54 -54.63 19.95
C PRO A 79 -8.70 -53.37 20.20
N GLU A 80 -8.06 -53.23 21.35
CA GLU A 80 -7.17 -52.10 21.71
C GLU A 80 -6.04 -51.91 20.67
N MET A 81 -6.40 -51.51 19.46
CA MET A 81 -5.55 -51.09 18.38
C MET A 81 -5.16 -49.71 18.82
N GLN A 82 -3.98 -49.67 19.45
CA GLN A 82 -3.26 -48.50 19.87
C GLN A 82 -3.71 -47.29 19.07
N ALA A 83 -4.61 -46.49 19.66
CA ALA A 83 -5.10 -45.30 19.03
C ALA A 83 -3.88 -44.56 18.48
N LEU A 84 -3.84 -44.36 17.16
CA LEU A 84 -2.70 -43.75 16.47
C LEU A 84 -2.57 -42.30 16.94
N ARG A 85 -1.99 -42.11 18.12
CA ARG A 85 -1.76 -40.82 18.77
C ARG A 85 -0.56 -40.18 18.09
N ARG A 86 -0.80 -39.47 17.00
CA ARG A 86 0.21 -38.60 16.40
C ARG A 86 -0.10 -37.16 16.83
N ARG A 87 0.83 -36.53 17.58
CA ARG A 87 0.72 -35.15 18.12
C ARG A 87 -0.48 -34.90 19.04
N GLY A 88 -0.88 -35.86 19.87
CA GLY A 88 -1.86 -35.61 20.95
C GLY A 88 -3.35 -35.63 20.54
N HIS A 89 -3.66 -35.89 19.27
CA HIS A 89 -5.04 -36.03 18.78
C HIS A 89 -5.37 -37.52 18.54
N THR A 90 -6.61 -37.92 18.87
CA THR A 90 -7.07 -39.32 18.81
C THR A 90 -8.04 -39.47 17.64
N PHE A 91 -7.50 -39.80 16.46
CA PHE A 91 -8.24 -39.79 15.18
C PHE A 91 -9.40 -40.82 15.09
N GLU A 92 -9.38 -41.89 15.90
CA GLU A 92 -10.34 -43.00 15.79
C GLU A 92 -11.69 -42.74 16.50
N SER A 93 -11.80 -41.69 17.32
CA SER A 93 -13.06 -41.36 18.02
C SER A 93 -14.04 -40.51 17.20
N GLU A 94 -13.64 -40.11 15.99
CA GLU A 94 -14.23 -38.99 15.28
C GLU A 94 -15.02 -39.40 14.04
N VAL A 95 -14.79 -40.61 13.51
CA VAL A 95 -15.52 -41.21 12.38
C VAL A 95 -16.16 -42.52 12.83
N GLY A 96 -17.37 -42.83 12.38
CA GLY A 96 -18.05 -44.09 12.67
C GLY A 96 -19.04 -44.48 11.59
N PHE A 97 -19.70 -45.63 11.77
CA PHE A 97 -20.74 -46.10 10.87
C PHE A 97 -21.91 -46.77 11.62
N GLN A 98 -23.06 -46.86 10.95
CA GLN A 98 -24.27 -47.59 11.31
C GLN A 98 -24.78 -48.33 10.08
N VAL A 99 -25.27 -49.54 10.25
CA VAL A 99 -25.85 -50.38 9.21
C VAL A 99 -27.24 -50.79 9.67
N PHE A 100 -28.25 -50.56 8.85
CA PHE A 100 -29.64 -50.90 9.14
C PHE A 100 -30.18 -51.90 8.13
N ASP A 101 -31.01 -52.83 8.60
CA ASP A 101 -31.78 -53.76 7.76
C ASP A 101 -32.98 -53.05 7.11
N THR A 102 -33.60 -53.68 6.13
CA THR A 102 -34.85 -53.31 5.43
C THR A 102 -35.97 -52.86 6.36
N ALA A 103 -36.05 -53.45 7.55
CA ALA A 103 -37.04 -53.12 8.58
C ALA A 103 -36.68 -51.88 9.41
N GLY A 104 -35.53 -51.24 9.16
CA GLY A 104 -35.02 -50.10 9.93
C GLY A 104 -34.32 -50.47 11.25
N HIS A 105 -34.05 -51.76 11.48
CA HIS A 105 -33.34 -52.22 12.67
C HIS A 105 -31.83 -52.07 12.51
N LEU A 106 -31.15 -51.55 13.55
CA LEU A 106 -29.70 -51.43 13.57
C LEU A 106 -29.07 -52.83 13.64
N VAL A 107 -28.28 -53.18 12.64
CA VAL A 107 -27.55 -54.44 12.54
C VAL A 107 -26.15 -54.30 13.14
N MET A 108 -25.44 -53.24 12.74
CA MET A 108 -24.05 -53.02 13.11
C MET A 108 -23.80 -51.53 13.29
N ALA A 109 -23.00 -51.16 14.29
CA ALA A 109 -22.56 -49.78 14.46
C ALA A 109 -21.21 -49.72 15.19
N THR A 110 -20.46 -48.68 14.90
CA THR A 110 -19.36 -48.24 15.76
C THR A 110 -19.93 -47.60 17.03
N THR A 111 -19.28 -47.80 18.18
CA THR A 111 -19.74 -47.34 19.49
C THR A 111 -20.03 -45.83 19.55
N ASN A 112 -19.24 -45.01 18.83
CA ASN A 112 -19.43 -43.56 18.75
C ASN A 112 -20.68 -43.13 17.96
N LEU A 113 -21.14 -43.96 17.01
CA LEU A 113 -22.27 -43.70 16.14
C LEU A 113 -23.55 -44.42 16.56
N ALA A 114 -23.44 -45.51 17.34
CA ALA A 114 -24.55 -46.35 17.78
C ALA A 114 -25.66 -45.58 18.53
N ALA A 115 -25.28 -44.54 19.28
CA ALA A 115 -26.23 -43.71 20.04
C ALA A 115 -26.97 -42.65 19.19
N LEU A 116 -26.66 -42.52 17.90
CA LEU A 116 -27.31 -41.55 17.02
C LEU A 116 -28.66 -42.08 16.50
N PRO A 117 -29.65 -41.19 16.27
CA PRO A 117 -30.98 -41.59 15.79
C PRO A 117 -30.92 -42.26 14.42
N ALA A 118 -31.80 -43.25 14.20
CA ALA A 118 -31.95 -43.97 12.94
C ALA A 118 -32.28 -43.02 11.76
N PRO A 119 -31.90 -43.37 10.52
CA PRO A 119 -32.23 -42.59 9.33
C PRO A 119 -33.74 -42.50 9.11
N GLN A 120 -34.21 -41.33 8.68
CA GLN A 120 -35.61 -41.11 8.31
C GLN A 120 -35.82 -41.39 6.81
N PRO A 121 -36.99 -41.90 6.40
CA PRO A 121 -37.33 -42.06 4.98
C PRO A 121 -37.26 -40.71 4.27
N GLY A 122 -36.40 -40.61 3.24
CA GLY A 122 -36.15 -39.36 2.52
C GLY A 122 -34.98 -38.52 3.06
N ASP A 123 -34.18 -39.05 3.99
CA ASP A 123 -32.91 -38.41 4.36
C ASP A 123 -32.00 -38.25 3.13
N ALA A 124 -31.51 -37.02 2.94
CA ALA A 124 -30.57 -36.68 1.88
C ALA A 124 -29.25 -37.45 2.03
N GLU A 125 -28.50 -37.56 0.92
CA GLU A 125 -27.17 -38.19 0.91
C GLU A 125 -26.26 -37.63 2.01
N PHE A 126 -26.31 -36.31 2.28
CA PHE A 126 -25.61 -35.69 3.41
C PHE A 126 -26.57 -34.94 4.37
N ARG A 127 -26.40 -35.15 5.68
CA ARG A 127 -27.20 -34.49 6.73
C ARG A 127 -26.35 -34.04 7.91
N ASP A 128 -26.57 -32.81 8.38
CA ASP A 128 -25.96 -32.30 9.61
C ASP A 128 -26.92 -32.51 10.79
N ILE A 129 -26.46 -33.15 11.86
CA ILE A 129 -27.23 -33.29 13.11
C ILE A 129 -26.43 -32.80 14.31
N ARG A 130 -27.13 -32.43 15.38
CA ARG A 130 -26.50 -32.19 16.70
C ARG A 130 -26.96 -33.28 17.66
N ALA A 131 -26.01 -34.00 18.24
CA ALA A 131 -26.27 -35.10 19.16
C ALA A 131 -25.12 -35.21 20.16
N ASN A 132 -25.45 -35.49 21.44
CA ASN A 132 -24.48 -35.63 22.53
C ASN A 132 -23.54 -34.42 22.69
N GLY A 133 -24.04 -33.21 22.44
CA GLY A 133 -23.26 -31.96 22.53
C GLY A 133 -22.34 -31.69 21.34
N TYR A 134 -22.29 -32.60 20.36
CA TYR A 134 -21.44 -32.49 19.18
C TYR A 134 -22.26 -32.33 17.90
N ARG A 135 -21.66 -31.70 16.89
CA ARG A 135 -22.24 -31.60 15.54
C ARG A 135 -21.66 -32.71 14.67
N TRP A 136 -22.51 -33.44 13.98
CA TRP A 136 -22.14 -34.57 13.14
C TRP A 136 -22.53 -34.28 11.69
N ARG A 137 -21.63 -34.61 10.76
CA ARG A 137 -21.92 -34.72 9.33
C ARG A 137 -22.15 -36.19 9.04
N LEU A 138 -23.31 -36.53 8.51
CA LEU A 138 -23.71 -37.90 8.21
C LEU A 138 -23.85 -38.07 6.71
N PHE A 139 -23.37 -39.21 6.19
CA PHE A 139 -23.64 -39.64 4.83
C PHE A 139 -24.46 -40.93 4.85
N THR A 140 -25.62 -40.93 4.18
CA THR A 140 -26.53 -42.09 4.13
C THR A 140 -26.58 -42.64 2.72
N LEU A 141 -26.18 -43.89 2.57
CA LEU A 141 -26.26 -44.66 1.34
C LEU A 141 -27.36 -45.70 1.47
N GLN A 142 -28.35 -45.64 0.60
CA GLN A 142 -29.43 -46.63 0.51
C GLN A 142 -29.09 -47.60 -0.61
N ASP A 143 -28.98 -48.89 -0.30
CA ASP A 143 -28.75 -49.94 -1.30
C ASP A 143 -30.08 -50.57 -1.74
N PRO A 144 -30.55 -50.36 -2.97
CA PRO A 144 -31.81 -50.93 -3.46
C PRO A 144 -31.72 -52.45 -3.73
N SER A 145 -30.53 -53.01 -3.90
CA SER A 145 -30.30 -54.42 -4.27
C SER A 145 -30.30 -55.35 -3.05
N ASP A 146 -29.63 -54.94 -1.98
CA ASP A 146 -29.47 -55.76 -0.76
C ASP A 146 -30.41 -55.34 0.38
N GLY A 147 -31.15 -54.25 0.22
CA GLY A 147 -32.14 -53.78 1.21
C GLY A 147 -31.52 -53.20 2.49
N VAL A 148 -30.22 -52.89 2.47
CA VAL A 148 -29.47 -52.38 3.62
C VAL A 148 -29.25 -50.88 3.48
N VAL A 149 -29.37 -50.15 4.60
CA VAL A 149 -29.03 -48.73 4.68
C VAL A 149 -27.73 -48.56 5.45
N ILE A 150 -26.70 -48.04 4.78
CA ILE A 150 -25.38 -47.80 5.36
C ILE A 150 -25.25 -46.31 5.64
N ARG A 151 -24.91 -45.96 6.87
CA ARG A 151 -24.70 -44.58 7.29
C ARG A 151 -23.32 -44.41 7.90
N THR A 152 -22.57 -43.45 7.40
CA THR A 152 -21.25 -43.07 7.94
C THR A 152 -21.33 -41.67 8.51
N GLY A 153 -20.51 -41.36 9.51
CA GLY A 153 -20.57 -40.06 10.17
C GLY A 153 -19.25 -39.61 10.73
N GLU A 154 -19.00 -38.30 10.67
CA GLU A 154 -17.82 -37.64 11.24
C GLU A 154 -18.25 -36.48 12.15
N ARG A 155 -17.55 -36.28 13.28
CA ARG A 155 -17.74 -35.13 14.18
C ARG A 155 -17.09 -33.87 13.63
N TYR A 156 -17.83 -32.76 13.63
CA TYR A 156 -17.32 -31.43 13.27
C TYR A 156 -16.21 -30.91 14.19
N ASP A 157 -16.04 -31.45 15.39
CA ASP A 157 -14.99 -31.00 16.32
C ASP A 157 -13.60 -31.44 15.86
N SER A 158 -13.50 -32.57 15.15
CA SER A 158 -12.28 -32.98 14.44
C SER A 158 -11.88 -31.96 13.38
N ARG A 159 -12.89 -31.37 12.70
CA ARG A 159 -12.67 -30.28 11.74
C ARG A 159 -12.12 -29.02 12.44
N HIS A 160 -12.43 -28.75 13.70
CA HIS A 160 -11.95 -27.55 14.41
C HIS A 160 -10.45 -27.58 14.74
N ASP A 161 -9.84 -28.75 14.91
CA ASP A 161 -8.39 -28.86 15.10
C ASP A 161 -7.63 -28.58 13.80
N ILE A 162 -8.18 -29.01 12.66
CA ILE A 162 -7.70 -28.64 11.32
C ILE A 162 -7.85 -27.11 11.12
N LEU A 163 -8.99 -26.54 11.53
CA LEU A 163 -9.21 -25.11 11.44
C LEU A 163 -8.27 -24.31 12.34
N ARG A 164 -7.99 -24.71 13.58
CA ARG A 164 -7.00 -24.02 14.42
C ARG A 164 -5.60 -24.11 13.82
N ALA A 165 -5.20 -25.27 13.29
CA ALA A 165 -3.91 -25.41 12.61
C ALA A 165 -3.80 -24.50 11.38
N LEU A 166 -4.85 -24.43 10.56
CA LEU A 166 -4.94 -23.53 9.40
C LEU A 166 -4.99 -22.04 9.80
N TRP A 167 -5.66 -21.72 10.92
CA TRP A 167 -5.69 -20.37 11.48
C TRP A 167 -4.27 -19.91 11.86
N PHE A 168 -3.48 -20.73 12.53
CA PHE A 168 -2.11 -20.35 12.86
C PHE A 168 -1.20 -20.28 11.63
N ASP A 169 -1.36 -21.20 10.67
CA ASP A 169 -0.50 -21.23 9.48
C ASP A 169 -0.75 -20.03 8.54
N HIS A 170 -1.99 -19.55 8.43
CA HIS A 170 -2.33 -18.41 7.57
C HIS A 170 -2.40 -17.05 8.28
N ALA A 171 -2.81 -17.01 9.56
CA ALA A 171 -2.92 -15.73 10.28
C ALA A 171 -1.55 -15.22 10.77
N LEU A 172 -0.61 -16.12 11.12
CA LEU A 172 0.70 -15.72 11.64
C LEU A 172 1.55 -14.98 10.59
N PRO A 173 1.64 -15.42 9.32
CA PRO A 173 2.32 -14.66 8.27
C PRO A 173 1.68 -13.30 8.01
N LEU A 174 0.34 -13.17 8.11
CA LEU A 174 -0.33 -11.88 7.96
C LEU A 174 -0.02 -10.95 9.15
N LEU A 175 -0.09 -11.48 10.36
CA LEU A 175 0.13 -10.72 11.60
C LEU A 175 1.55 -10.16 11.69
N ILE A 176 2.54 -10.91 11.19
CA ILE A 176 3.95 -10.49 11.17
C ILE A 176 4.28 -9.72 9.88
N GLY A 177 3.77 -10.19 8.75
CA GLY A 177 4.04 -9.63 7.43
C GLY A 177 3.53 -8.21 7.29
N LEU A 178 2.29 -7.92 7.74
CA LEU A 178 1.69 -6.60 7.62
C LEU A 178 2.47 -5.49 8.35
N PRO A 179 2.83 -5.63 9.64
CA PRO A 179 3.64 -4.62 10.32
C PRO A 179 5.06 -4.54 9.77
N LEU A 180 5.68 -5.68 9.41
CA LEU A 180 7.03 -5.68 8.82
C LEU A 180 7.06 -4.93 7.49
N LEU A 181 6.07 -5.14 6.64
CA LEU A 181 5.95 -4.48 5.34
C LEU A 181 5.63 -3.00 5.51
N GLY A 182 4.76 -2.63 6.46
CA GLY A 182 4.52 -1.24 6.85
C GLY A 182 5.80 -0.52 7.32
N LEU A 183 6.66 -1.23 8.06
CA LEU A 183 7.95 -0.73 8.52
C LEU A 183 8.93 -0.56 7.35
N LEU A 184 9.01 -1.54 6.43
CA LEU A 184 9.83 -1.48 5.21
C LEU A 184 9.41 -0.34 4.28
N VAL A 185 8.11 -0.16 4.04
CA VAL A 185 7.58 0.97 3.27
C VAL A 185 7.88 2.29 3.97
N GLY A 186 7.65 2.37 5.28
CA GLY A 186 7.93 3.56 6.07
C GLY A 186 9.41 3.97 6.02
N TRP A 187 10.31 2.98 5.94
CA TRP A 187 11.75 3.13 5.73
C TRP A 187 12.08 3.55 4.30
N ALA A 188 11.51 2.89 3.29
CA ALA A 188 11.71 3.19 1.87
C ALA A 188 11.28 4.62 1.53
N VAL A 189 10.09 5.05 1.97
CA VAL A 189 9.60 6.43 1.78
C VAL A 189 10.50 7.44 2.50
N ARG A 190 10.95 7.14 3.72
CA ARG A 190 11.87 8.01 4.47
C ARG A 190 13.20 8.17 3.73
N ARG A 191 13.71 7.09 3.13
CA ARG A 191 14.94 7.09 2.34
C ARG A 191 14.74 7.83 1.00
N GLY A 192 13.63 7.59 0.31
CA GLY A 192 13.30 8.22 -0.98
C GLY A 192 13.02 9.72 -0.89
N LEU A 193 12.50 10.21 0.23
CA LEU A 193 12.25 11.65 0.46
C LEU A 193 13.45 12.38 1.09
N ARG A 194 14.56 11.69 1.40
CA ARG A 194 15.77 12.31 1.95
C ARG A 194 16.45 13.32 1.00
N PRO A 195 16.53 13.07 -0.33
CA PRO A 195 17.09 14.04 -1.27
C PRO A 195 16.34 15.37 -1.29
N LEU A 196 15.00 15.36 -1.19
CA LEU A 196 14.19 16.58 -1.09
C LEU A 196 14.55 17.42 0.14
N GLN A 197 14.79 16.79 1.29
CA GLN A 197 15.24 17.52 2.48
C GLN A 197 16.64 18.10 2.31
N SER A 198 17.51 17.38 1.59
CA SER A 198 18.86 17.85 1.30
C SER A 198 18.82 19.05 0.36
N LEU A 199 17.92 19.04 -0.63
CA LEU A 199 17.65 20.18 -1.51
C LEU A 199 17.15 21.40 -0.73
N THR A 200 16.18 21.22 0.17
CA THR A 200 15.69 22.34 1.00
C THR A 200 16.79 22.90 1.92
N GLY A 201 17.64 22.04 2.46
CA GLY A 201 18.79 22.45 3.27
C GLY A 201 19.80 23.25 2.45
N ALA A 202 20.18 22.74 1.27
CA ALA A 202 21.10 23.41 0.36
C ALA A 202 20.58 24.77 -0.10
N LEU A 203 19.26 24.89 -0.30
CA LEU A 203 18.62 26.15 -0.66
C LEU A 203 18.63 27.15 0.51
N ALA A 204 18.36 26.68 1.73
CA ALA A 204 18.31 27.51 2.94
C ALA A 204 19.69 27.97 3.41
N SER A 205 20.75 27.18 3.19
CA SER A 205 22.12 27.53 3.58
C SER A 205 22.83 28.44 2.57
N ARG A 206 22.19 28.77 1.45
CA ARG A 206 22.84 29.53 0.38
C ARG A 206 22.92 31.01 0.74
N ALA A 207 24.12 31.57 0.64
CA ALA A 207 24.33 33.00 0.80
C ALA A 207 23.61 33.79 -0.31
N LEU A 208 23.00 34.92 0.07
CA LEU A 208 22.40 35.87 -0.87
C LEU A 208 23.46 36.32 -1.89
N GLY A 209 23.17 36.17 -3.18
CA GLY A 209 24.09 36.54 -4.27
C GLY A 209 25.11 35.47 -4.69
N SER A 210 25.13 34.28 -4.07
CA SER A 210 25.98 33.18 -4.55
C SER A 210 25.60 32.77 -5.98
N ARG A 211 26.60 32.56 -6.85
CA ARG A 211 26.46 32.10 -8.24
C ARG A 211 26.58 30.59 -8.43
N GLU A 212 26.84 29.85 -7.36
CA GLU A 212 27.07 28.40 -7.45
C GLU A 212 25.79 27.64 -7.84
N ALA A 213 25.91 26.66 -8.72
CA ALA A 213 24.79 25.79 -9.04
C ALA A 213 24.45 24.91 -7.83
N ILE A 214 23.15 24.64 -7.63
CA ILE A 214 22.71 23.66 -6.64
C ILE A 214 22.99 22.28 -7.20
N VAL A 215 23.94 21.59 -6.59
CA VAL A 215 24.31 20.22 -6.95
C VAL A 215 23.97 19.29 -5.80
N LEU A 216 23.21 18.24 -6.09
CA LEU A 216 22.99 17.12 -5.17
C LEU A 216 23.74 15.91 -5.71
N GLU A 217 24.81 15.49 -5.04
CA GLU A 217 25.66 14.35 -5.45
C GLU A 217 24.88 13.03 -5.63
N ARG A 218 23.74 12.89 -4.96
CA ARG A 218 22.89 11.68 -5.02
C ARG A 218 21.42 12.04 -5.28
N ALA A 219 21.18 12.88 -6.27
CA ALA A 219 19.82 13.18 -6.72
C ALA A 219 19.23 11.98 -7.51
N PRO A 220 17.98 11.56 -7.21
CA PRO A 220 17.20 10.70 -8.10
C PRO A 220 17.05 11.35 -9.49
N LEU A 221 16.90 10.52 -10.52
CA LEU A 221 16.72 10.97 -11.91
C LEU A 221 15.52 11.92 -12.06
N GLU A 222 14.46 11.66 -11.30
CA GLU A 222 13.23 12.45 -11.28
C GLU A 222 13.43 13.88 -10.74
N LEU A 223 14.50 14.13 -9.97
CA LEU A 223 14.82 15.46 -9.47
C LEU A 223 15.73 16.27 -10.40
N GLN A 224 16.37 15.65 -11.41
CA GLN A 224 17.26 16.38 -12.32
C GLN A 224 16.54 17.51 -13.08
N PRO A 225 15.35 17.30 -13.68
CA PRO A 225 14.66 18.39 -14.39
C PRO A 225 14.32 19.58 -13.48
N VAL A 226 14.00 19.31 -12.21
CA VAL A 226 13.70 20.33 -11.21
C VAL A 226 14.96 21.12 -10.84
N LEU A 227 16.09 20.43 -10.66
CA LEU A 227 17.39 21.05 -10.42
C LEU A 227 17.82 21.93 -11.59
N ASP A 228 17.64 21.45 -12.83
CA ASP A 228 17.99 22.19 -14.03
C ASP A 228 17.15 23.46 -14.19
N ALA A 229 15.83 23.34 -13.98
CA ALA A 229 14.92 24.48 -14.02
C ALA A 229 15.28 25.51 -12.94
N LEU A 230 15.53 25.06 -11.71
CA LEU A 230 15.89 25.93 -10.58
C LEU A 230 17.22 26.65 -10.83
N ASN A 231 18.25 25.91 -11.23
CA ASN A 231 19.57 26.47 -11.56
C ASN A 231 19.51 27.42 -12.77
N GLY A 232 18.63 27.15 -13.74
CA GLY A 232 18.35 28.05 -14.85
C GLY A 232 17.76 29.39 -14.40
N GLN A 233 16.76 29.36 -13.52
CA GLN A 233 16.16 30.58 -12.95
C GLN A 233 17.16 31.37 -12.11
N LEU A 234 17.96 30.69 -11.31
CA LEU A 234 19.00 31.33 -10.49
C LEU A 234 20.07 32.01 -11.33
N ARG A 235 20.47 31.40 -12.46
CA ARG A 235 21.37 32.05 -13.44
C ARG A 235 20.75 33.31 -14.02
N ARG A 236 19.50 33.24 -14.49
CA ARG A 236 18.79 34.41 -15.04
C ARG A 236 18.68 35.55 -14.03
N LEU A 237 18.42 35.23 -12.76
CA LEU A 237 18.39 36.21 -11.67
C LEU A 237 19.77 36.85 -11.45
N ALA A 238 20.84 36.04 -11.40
CA ALA A 238 22.20 36.54 -11.24
C ALA A 238 22.62 37.45 -12.40
N ASP A 239 22.24 37.10 -13.64
CA ASP A 239 22.51 37.90 -14.84
C ASP A 239 21.70 39.20 -14.87
N ALA A 240 20.49 39.21 -14.31
CA ALA A 240 19.68 40.42 -14.17
C ALA A 240 20.28 41.38 -13.13
N LEU A 241 20.65 40.88 -11.95
CA LEU A 241 21.27 41.67 -10.88
C LEU A 241 22.61 42.26 -11.32
N GLU A 242 23.42 41.48 -12.03
CA GLU A 242 24.71 41.96 -12.56
C GLU A 242 24.53 43.09 -13.58
N ARG A 243 23.49 43.02 -14.43
CA ARG A 243 23.15 44.11 -15.35
C ARG A 243 22.71 45.37 -14.61
N GLU A 244 21.88 45.22 -13.58
CA GLU A 244 21.44 46.34 -12.73
C GLU A 244 22.61 47.02 -12.00
N HIS A 245 23.56 46.23 -11.47
CA HIS A 245 24.76 46.75 -10.84
C HIS A 245 25.64 47.53 -11.82
N ARG A 246 25.90 46.98 -13.01
CA ARG A 246 26.68 47.66 -14.04
C ARG A 246 26.00 48.94 -14.52
N PHE A 247 24.70 48.89 -14.80
CA PHE A 247 23.93 50.07 -15.18
C PHE A 247 24.00 51.16 -14.11
N SER A 248 23.83 50.80 -12.83
CA SER A 248 23.93 51.76 -11.73
C SER A 248 25.32 52.40 -11.61
N ALA A 249 26.39 51.62 -11.82
CA ALA A 249 27.76 52.10 -11.81
C ALA A 249 28.04 53.04 -12.99
N ASP A 250 27.59 52.67 -14.18
CA ASP A 250 27.76 53.46 -15.40
C ASP A 250 26.99 54.79 -15.31
N VAL A 251 25.74 54.76 -14.83
CA VAL A 251 24.94 55.96 -14.57
C VAL A 251 25.64 56.88 -13.57
N ALA A 252 26.14 56.34 -12.46
CA ALA A 252 26.85 57.16 -11.46
C ALA A 252 28.10 57.83 -12.05
N HIS A 253 28.82 57.12 -12.93
CA HIS A 253 29.99 57.67 -13.61
C HIS A 253 29.61 58.77 -14.61
N GLU A 254 28.62 58.52 -15.46
CA GLU A 254 28.13 59.47 -16.47
C GLU A 254 27.52 60.74 -15.88
N LEU A 255 27.01 60.70 -14.65
CA LEU A 255 26.50 61.88 -13.94
C LEU A 255 27.61 62.68 -13.23
N ARG A 256 28.66 62.02 -12.72
CA ARG A 256 29.74 62.68 -11.97
C ARG A 256 30.57 63.63 -12.83
N THR A 257 30.90 63.22 -14.05
CA THR A 257 31.72 64.00 -14.99
C THR A 257 31.10 65.36 -15.37
N PRO A 258 29.85 65.44 -15.85
CA PRO A 258 29.22 66.72 -16.15
C PRO A 258 28.98 67.56 -14.90
N LEU A 259 28.71 66.95 -13.74
CA LEU A 259 28.54 67.66 -12.48
C LEU A 259 29.84 68.35 -12.03
N ALA A 260 30.98 67.67 -12.16
CA ALA A 260 32.29 68.27 -11.90
C ALA A 260 32.57 69.46 -12.86
N SER A 261 32.21 69.32 -14.14
CA SER A 261 32.37 70.41 -15.13
C SER A 261 31.45 71.60 -14.85
N ILE A 262 30.22 71.37 -14.38
CA ILE A 262 29.32 72.44 -13.92
C ILE A 262 29.95 73.19 -12.74
N MET A 263 30.49 72.45 -11.77
CA MET A 263 31.08 73.03 -10.56
C MET A 263 32.31 73.89 -10.89
N LEU A 264 33.21 73.39 -11.76
CA LEU A 264 34.37 74.14 -12.26
C LEU A 264 33.98 75.44 -12.97
N ASN A 265 32.94 75.41 -13.82
CA ASN A 265 32.46 76.60 -14.51
C ASN A 265 31.85 77.64 -13.54
N ILE A 266 31.16 77.18 -12.49
CA ILE A 266 30.64 78.06 -11.45
C ILE A 266 31.79 78.67 -10.63
N GLU A 267 32.77 77.86 -10.21
CA GLU A 267 33.95 78.34 -9.48
C GLU A 267 34.74 79.38 -10.30
N SER A 268 34.98 79.12 -11.59
CA SER A 268 35.61 80.06 -12.53
C SER A 268 34.85 81.38 -12.62
N ALA A 269 33.51 81.32 -12.74
CA ALA A 269 32.67 82.51 -12.79
C ALA A 269 32.74 83.35 -11.50
N THR A 270 32.87 82.69 -10.34
CA THR A 270 32.99 83.38 -9.04
C THR A 270 34.38 83.94 -8.76
N ALA A 271 35.42 83.37 -9.37
CA ALA A 271 36.81 83.76 -9.13
C ALA A 271 37.29 84.93 -10.00
N THR A 272 36.72 85.13 -11.19
CA THR A 272 37.11 86.23 -12.08
C THR A 272 36.47 87.56 -11.70
N ARG A 273 37.18 88.66 -11.94
CA ARG A 273 36.67 90.04 -11.77
C ARG A 273 36.18 90.66 -13.07
N ASP A 274 36.39 89.98 -14.20
CA ASP A 274 35.92 90.41 -15.51
C ASP A 274 34.47 89.92 -15.74
N PRO A 275 33.50 90.84 -15.94
CA PRO A 275 32.12 90.48 -16.23
C PRO A 275 31.96 89.59 -17.47
N ALA A 276 32.83 89.73 -18.48
CA ALA A 276 32.74 88.99 -19.74
C ALA A 276 33.17 87.52 -19.58
N GLU A 277 34.24 87.26 -18.83
CA GLU A 277 34.68 85.91 -18.48
C GLU A 277 33.70 85.20 -17.54
N ALA A 278 33.13 85.93 -16.58
CA ALA A 278 32.10 85.41 -15.68
C ALA A 278 30.85 84.97 -16.46
N ALA A 279 30.39 85.80 -17.42
CA ALA A 279 29.24 85.48 -18.27
C ALA A 279 29.50 84.24 -19.14
N THR A 280 30.72 84.09 -19.66
CA THR A 280 31.12 82.93 -20.48
C THR A 280 31.13 81.64 -19.65
N SER A 281 31.70 81.69 -18.44
CA SER A 281 31.74 80.56 -17.51
C SER A 281 30.32 80.14 -17.07
N LEU A 282 29.43 81.10 -16.76
CA LEU A 282 28.01 80.85 -16.46
C LEU A 282 27.24 80.26 -17.65
N ALA A 283 27.52 80.72 -18.87
CA ALA A 283 26.93 80.14 -20.08
C ALA A 283 27.35 78.68 -20.28
N GLY A 284 28.63 78.36 -20.01
CA GLY A 284 29.16 77.00 -19.99
C GLY A 284 28.47 76.11 -18.96
N ALA A 285 28.30 76.60 -17.72
CA ALA A 285 27.55 75.88 -16.68
C ALA A 285 26.11 75.60 -17.09
N ARG A 286 25.40 76.60 -17.65
CA ARG A 286 24.02 76.45 -18.12
C ARG A 286 23.90 75.44 -19.27
N HIS A 287 24.86 75.42 -20.20
CA HIS A 287 24.91 74.44 -21.27
C HIS A 287 25.06 73.02 -20.72
N ASN A 288 25.98 72.83 -19.76
CA ASN A 288 26.22 71.53 -19.14
C ASN A 288 25.02 71.02 -18.33
N VAL A 289 24.30 71.90 -17.63
CA VAL A 289 23.03 71.55 -16.94
C VAL A 289 21.98 71.07 -17.93
N ALA A 290 21.82 71.76 -19.08
CA ALA A 290 20.87 71.35 -20.11
C ALA A 290 21.26 70.01 -20.74
N ALA A 291 22.55 69.74 -20.92
CA ALA A 291 23.05 68.44 -21.40
C ALA A 291 22.80 67.32 -20.38
N LEU A 292 23.01 67.59 -19.09
CA LEU A 292 22.75 66.63 -18.00
C LEU A 292 21.26 66.26 -17.91
N ALA A 293 20.37 67.25 -17.99
CA ALA A 293 18.92 67.03 -17.99
C ALA A 293 18.49 66.09 -19.13
N ARG A 294 18.99 66.32 -20.35
CA ARG A 294 18.71 65.43 -21.51
C ARG A 294 19.21 64.00 -21.30
N ARG A 295 20.39 63.81 -20.71
CA ARG A 295 20.92 62.47 -20.40
C ARG A 295 20.07 61.73 -19.36
N VAL A 296 19.60 62.43 -18.34
CA VAL A 296 18.69 61.85 -17.33
C VAL A 296 17.37 61.42 -17.96
N GLU A 297 16.80 62.23 -18.86
CA GLU A 297 15.60 61.86 -19.62
C GLU A 297 15.83 60.61 -20.48
N GLN A 298 16.98 60.51 -21.15
CA GLN A 298 17.37 59.32 -21.93
C GLN A 298 17.50 58.07 -21.05
N LEU A 299 18.11 58.18 -19.86
CA LEU A 299 18.23 57.08 -18.91
C LEU A 299 16.87 56.63 -18.37
N LEU A 300 15.97 57.57 -18.07
CA LEU A 300 14.59 57.26 -17.65
C LEU A 300 13.78 56.58 -18.76
N ALA A 301 13.98 56.98 -20.02
CA ALA A 301 13.37 56.33 -21.17
C ALA A 301 13.89 54.89 -21.33
N LEU A 302 15.19 54.67 -21.19
CA LEU A 302 15.81 53.35 -21.28
C LEU A 302 15.31 52.40 -20.17
N ALA A 303 15.27 52.89 -18.92
CA ALA A 303 14.78 52.11 -17.78
C ALA A 303 13.30 51.70 -17.94
N ARG A 304 12.46 52.53 -18.56
CA ARG A 304 11.05 52.20 -18.88
C ARG A 304 10.93 51.13 -19.96
N LEU A 305 11.81 51.13 -20.96
CA LEU A 305 11.83 50.11 -22.01
C LEU A 305 12.30 48.75 -21.46
N GLU A 306 13.30 48.72 -20.59
CA GLU A 306 13.77 47.48 -19.93
C GLU A 306 12.71 46.88 -18.99
N SER A 307 11.95 47.72 -18.28
CA SER A 307 10.87 47.24 -17.41
C SER A 307 9.62 46.80 -18.19
N GLY A 308 9.32 47.42 -19.34
CA GLY A 308 8.25 46.99 -20.25
C GLY A 308 8.53 45.66 -20.96
N THR A 309 9.76 45.45 -21.42
CA THR A 309 10.18 44.19 -22.07
C THR A 309 10.21 43.00 -21.10
N ALA A 310 10.47 43.23 -19.81
CA ALA A 310 10.39 42.20 -18.77
C ALA A 310 8.95 41.71 -18.49
N LEU A 311 7.92 42.52 -18.81
CA LEU A 311 6.51 42.14 -18.67
C LEU A 311 6.01 41.32 -19.87
N GLU A 312 6.43 41.65 -21.10
CA GLU A 312 6.08 40.87 -22.30
C GLU A 312 6.74 39.48 -22.31
N GLN A 313 7.98 39.33 -21.81
CA GLN A 313 8.64 38.03 -21.67
C GLN A 313 7.98 37.09 -20.63
N ARG A 314 7.11 37.59 -19.75
CA ARG A 314 6.35 36.76 -18.80
C ARG A 314 5.08 36.16 -19.41
N GLN A 315 4.70 36.53 -20.63
CA GLN A 315 3.41 36.15 -21.22
C GLN A 315 3.49 35.03 -22.28
N SER A 316 4.66 34.43 -22.53
CA SER A 316 4.78 33.27 -23.44
C SER A 316 5.30 32.01 -22.73
N VAL A 317 4.41 31.37 -21.97
CA VAL A 317 4.43 29.91 -21.80
C VAL A 317 2.99 29.45 -21.91
N ASP A 318 2.58 29.14 -23.14
CA ASP A 318 1.37 28.36 -23.40
C ASP A 318 1.69 26.91 -22.99
N LEU A 319 0.87 26.33 -22.11
CA LEU A 319 0.96 24.94 -21.67
C LEU A 319 0.10 24.04 -22.57
#